data_AF-A0A2V9Z0F0-F1
#
_entry.id   AF-A0A2V9Z0F0-F1
#
_cell.length_a   1.000
_cell.length_b   1.000
_cell.length_c   1.000
_cell.angle_alpha   90.00
_cell.angle_beta   90.00
_cell.angle_gamma   90.00
#
_symmetry.space_group_name_H-M   'P 1'
#
loop_
_entity.id
_entity.type
_entity.pdbx_description
1 polymer ?
#
loop_
_entity_poly.entity_id
_entity_poly.type
_entity_poly.pdbx_seq_one_letter_code
_entity_poly.pdbx_strand_id
1 'polypeptide(L)'
;MLKNFRNTLIATTLAAALIAPAASFAQPMGQDKDDKPKAEKKEGKEGHPVIRQSIRQLENVKRELTTKAASDFGGHKAAAIKSIDEAIEHLNQALNFDKK
;
A
#
# COMPACT_ATOMS: atom_id res chain seq x y z
N MET A 1 -37.71 8.76 0.24
CA MET A 1 -37.51 9.64 1.41
C MET A 1 -36.01 9.74 1.66
N LEU A 2 -35.35 10.73 1.07
CA LEU A 2 -33.92 11.00 1.20
C LEU A 2 -33.69 11.82 2.49
N LYS A 3 -32.78 11.37 3.37
CA LYS A 3 -32.40 12.11 4.57
C LYS A 3 -31.29 13.11 4.25
N ASN A 4 -31.47 14.31 4.79
CA ASN A 4 -30.86 15.55 4.39
C ASN A 4 -29.41 15.73 4.85
N PHE A 5 -28.66 16.40 3.99
CA PHE A 5 -27.45 17.16 4.26
C PHE A 5 -27.59 18.06 5.51
N ARG A 6 -26.45 18.28 6.20
CA ARG A 6 -25.94 19.58 6.71
C ARG A 6 -25.09 19.32 7.96
N ASN A 7 -23.76 19.38 7.82
CA ASN A 7 -22.89 19.89 8.88
C ASN A 7 -21.69 20.59 8.22
N THR A 8 -21.75 21.91 8.32
CA THR A 8 -20.88 22.91 7.71
C THR A 8 -19.74 23.24 8.67
N LEU A 9 -18.51 23.27 8.11
CA LEU A 9 -17.41 24.20 8.38
C LEU A 9 -17.37 24.94 9.73
N ILE A 10 -16.33 24.67 10.55
CA ILE A 10 -15.66 25.73 11.34
C ILE A 10 -14.15 25.52 11.22
N ALA A 11 -13.54 26.38 10.41
CA ALA A 11 -12.11 26.60 10.35
C ALA A 11 -11.73 27.65 11.40
N THR A 12 -10.78 27.32 12.28
CA THR A 12 -10.12 28.30 13.14
C THR A 12 -8.62 28.24 12.87
N THR A 13 -8.18 29.10 11.95
CA THR A 13 -6.78 29.47 11.77
C THR A 13 -6.37 30.45 12.86
N LEU A 14 -5.39 30.09 13.68
CA LEU A 14 -4.68 31.04 14.53
C LEU A 14 -3.22 31.11 14.06
N ALA A 15 -2.85 32.24 13.46
CA ALA A 15 -1.50 32.57 13.06
C ALA A 15 -0.82 33.39 14.17
N ALA A 16 0.44 33.07 14.47
CA ALA A 16 1.35 33.99 15.13
C ALA A 16 2.74 33.86 14.49
N ALA A 17 3.17 34.93 13.83
CA ALA A 17 4.44 35.09 13.16
C ALA A 17 5.53 35.53 14.14
N LEU A 18 6.74 34.98 14.02
CA LEU A 18 7.96 35.58 14.56
C LEU A 18 9.10 35.50 13.53
N ILE A 19 9.75 36.65 13.39
CA ILE A 19 10.69 37.07 12.36
C ILE A 19 12.13 36.76 12.80
N ALA A 20 13.00 36.35 11.88
CA ALA A 20 14.44 36.60 11.96
C ALA A 20 15.08 36.65 10.54
N PRO A 21 16.16 37.42 10.34
CA PRO A 21 16.48 38.10 9.08
C PRO A 21 17.43 37.35 8.13
N ALA A 22 17.34 37.74 6.86
CA ALA A 22 18.11 37.28 5.73
C ALA A 22 19.61 37.66 5.81
N ALA A 23 20.47 36.72 5.42
CA ALA A 23 21.80 37.00 4.91
C ALA A 23 22.00 36.23 3.60
N SER A 24 22.05 36.98 2.51
CA SER A 24 22.38 36.54 1.17
C SER A 24 23.82 36.03 1.11
N PHE A 25 24.03 34.84 0.56
CA PHE A 25 25.24 34.51 -0.17
C PHE A 25 24.84 33.90 -1.51
N ALA A 26 25.12 34.66 -2.56
CA ALA A 26 25.05 34.23 -3.93
C ALA A 26 26.34 33.48 -4.32
N GLN A 27 26.20 32.67 -5.37
CA GLN A 27 27.22 32.13 -6.29
C GLN A 27 27.73 30.70 -6.04
N PRO A 28 28.24 30.01 -7.07
CA PRO A 28 27.72 29.90 -8.45
C PRO A 28 27.74 28.43 -8.95
N MET A 29 27.25 28.24 -10.17
CA MET A 29 27.31 27.05 -11.03
C MET A 29 28.47 26.07 -10.77
N GLY A 30 28.16 24.77 -10.77
CA GLY A 30 29.17 23.74 -11.01
C GLY A 30 28.72 22.32 -10.72
N GLN A 31 28.67 21.53 -11.81
CA GLN A 31 28.83 20.08 -11.87
C GLN A 31 27.56 19.25 -11.65
N ASP A 32 26.88 18.85 -12.73
CA ASP A 32 27.21 17.68 -13.58
C ASP A 32 27.56 16.43 -12.78
N LYS A 33 26.92 15.31 -13.17
CA LYS A 33 26.92 13.94 -12.61
C LYS A 33 25.77 13.76 -11.61
N ASP A 34 24.66 13.08 -11.92
CA ASP A 34 24.54 11.85 -12.68
C ASP A 34 23.16 11.79 -13.36
N ASP A 35 23.11 12.02 -14.66
CA ASP A 35 22.12 11.37 -15.52
C ASP A 35 22.44 9.87 -15.53
N LYS A 36 22.08 9.17 -14.45
CA LYS A 36 21.86 7.72 -14.55
C LYS A 36 20.68 7.57 -15.50
N PRO A 37 20.81 6.85 -16.63
CA PRO A 37 19.64 6.39 -17.35
C PRO A 37 18.80 5.63 -16.33
N LYS A 38 17.64 6.20 -15.96
CA LYS A 38 16.60 5.43 -15.28
C LYS A 38 16.40 4.22 -16.16
N ALA A 39 16.84 3.08 -15.64
CA ALA A 39 16.77 1.79 -16.29
C ALA A 39 15.48 1.73 -17.08
N GLU A 40 15.62 1.61 -18.39
CA GLU A 40 14.52 1.26 -19.28
C GLU A 40 13.76 0.15 -18.58
N LYS A 41 12.52 0.47 -18.17
CA LYS A 41 11.59 -0.57 -17.72
C LYS A 41 11.50 -1.50 -18.91
N LYS A 42 12.13 -2.66 -18.81
CA LYS A 42 11.85 -3.76 -19.72
C LYS A 42 10.33 -3.92 -19.70
N GLU A 43 9.68 -3.52 -20.80
CA GLU A 43 8.31 -3.90 -21.12
C GLU A 43 8.32 -5.42 -21.30
N GLY A 44 8.31 -6.11 -20.17
CA GLY A 44 8.61 -7.52 -20.09
C GLY A 44 7.95 -8.07 -18.85
N LYS A 45 6.65 -8.39 -19.01
CA LYS A 45 5.74 -8.94 -18.01
C LYS A 45 5.50 -8.01 -16.83
N GLU A 46 4.29 -7.44 -16.75
CA GLU A 46 3.85 -6.77 -15.53
C GLU A 46 4.00 -7.76 -14.36
N GLY A 47 4.93 -7.49 -13.44
CA GLY A 47 5.29 -8.46 -12.40
C GLY A 47 4.20 -8.73 -11.36
N HIS A 48 3.01 -8.16 -11.52
CA HIS A 48 1.86 -8.17 -10.62
C HIS A 48 2.29 -8.12 -9.13
N PRO A 49 3.05 -7.09 -8.71
CA PRO A 49 3.67 -7.04 -7.38
C PRO A 49 2.62 -7.04 -6.26
N VAL A 50 1.45 -6.44 -6.51
CA VAL A 50 0.33 -6.40 -5.56
C VAL A 50 -0.23 -7.81 -5.34
N ILE A 51 -0.50 -8.58 -6.40
CA ILE A 51 -1.03 -9.96 -6.27
C ILE A 51 -0.05 -10.82 -5.46
N ARG A 52 1.25 -10.72 -5.75
CA ARG A 52 2.29 -11.46 -5.02
C ARG A 52 2.35 -11.05 -3.55
N GLN A 53 2.17 -9.77 -3.25
CA GLN A 53 2.12 -9.27 -1.88
C GLN A 53 0.87 -9.77 -1.15
N SER A 54 -0.29 -9.76 -1.80
CA SER A 54 -1.54 -10.25 -1.24
C SER A 54 -1.46 -11.73 -0.90
N ILE A 55 -0.88 -12.57 -1.77
CA ILE A 55 -0.65 -13.99 -1.46
C ILE A 55 0.15 -14.15 -0.17
N ARG A 56 1.28 -13.43 -0.02
CA ARG A 56 2.09 -13.49 1.20
C ARG A 56 1.31 -13.04 2.44
N GLN A 57 0.49 -12.00 2.32
CA GLN A 57 -0.34 -11.52 3.43
C GLN A 57 -1.39 -12.56 3.84
N LEU A 58 -2.05 -13.19 2.87
CA LEU A 58 -3.01 -14.27 3.09
C LEU A 58 -2.35 -15.48 3.79
N GLU A 59 -1.16 -15.88 3.35
CA GLU A 59 -0.37 -16.93 4.02
C GLU A 59 -0.03 -16.56 5.47
N ASN A 60 0.32 -15.29 5.74
CA ASN A 60 0.59 -14.81 7.09
C ASN A 60 -0.66 -14.92 7.98
N VAL A 61 -1.81 -14.49 7.47
CA VAL A 61 -3.10 -14.58 8.19
C VAL A 61 -3.43 -16.04 8.47
N LYS A 62 -3.28 -16.94 7.50
CA LYS A 62 -3.50 -18.38 7.72
C LYS A 62 -2.60 -18.91 8.83
N ARG A 63 -1.31 -18.56 8.84
CA ARG A 63 -0.39 -18.96 9.91
C ARG A 63 -0.83 -18.42 11.27
N GLU A 64 -1.27 -17.17 11.34
CA GLU A 64 -1.75 -16.55 12.57
C GLU A 64 -3.01 -17.24 13.10
N LEU A 65 -3.98 -17.53 12.23
CA LEU A 65 -5.16 -18.31 12.57
C LEU A 65 -4.77 -19.70 13.09
N THR A 66 -3.84 -20.41 12.45
CA THR A 66 -3.47 -21.77 12.86
C THR A 66 -2.63 -21.82 14.14
N THR A 67 -1.65 -20.92 14.29
CA THR A 67 -0.61 -21.02 15.33
C THR A 67 -0.81 -20.09 16.52
N LYS A 68 -1.42 -18.91 16.32
CA LYS A 68 -1.52 -17.86 17.35
C LYS A 68 -2.94 -17.67 17.86
N ALA A 69 -3.96 -18.00 17.07
CA ALA A 69 -5.34 -17.86 17.52
C ALA A 69 -5.72 -18.98 18.49
N ALA A 70 -5.80 -18.61 19.77
CA ALA A 70 -6.26 -19.49 20.86
C ALA A 70 -7.77 -19.77 20.81
N SER A 71 -8.56 -18.93 20.13
CA SER A 71 -10.01 -19.05 20.03
C SER A 71 -10.45 -19.30 18.58
N ASP A 72 -11.56 -20.02 18.41
CA ASP A 72 -12.19 -20.35 17.12
C ASP A 72 -13.02 -19.17 16.55
N PHE A 73 -12.91 -17.97 17.14
CA PHE A 73 -13.64 -16.77 16.71
C PHE A 73 -15.15 -17.02 16.47
N GLY A 74 -15.79 -17.81 17.35
CA GLY A 74 -17.19 -18.17 17.20
C GLY A 74 -17.49 -19.29 16.19
N GLY A 75 -16.51 -20.14 15.87
CA GLY A 75 -16.66 -21.23 14.89
C GLY A 75 -16.18 -20.87 13.47
N HIS A 76 -15.63 -19.67 13.30
CA HIS A 76 -15.30 -19.13 11.97
C HIS A 76 -13.86 -19.37 11.54
N LYS A 77 -12.97 -19.86 12.42
CA LYS A 77 -11.55 -20.05 12.09
C LYS A 77 -11.37 -21.01 10.91
N ALA A 78 -12.06 -22.15 10.95
CA ALA A 78 -11.95 -23.17 9.90
C ALA A 78 -12.46 -22.64 8.54
N ALA A 79 -13.61 -21.95 8.54
CA ALA A 79 -14.16 -21.34 7.33
C ALA A 79 -13.23 -20.25 6.76
N ALA A 80 -12.65 -19.40 7.62
CA ALA A 80 -11.71 -18.37 7.20
C ALA A 80 -10.45 -18.96 6.57
N ILE A 81 -9.87 -20.01 7.17
CA ILE A 81 -8.71 -20.71 6.61
C ILE A 81 -9.04 -21.27 5.22
N LYS A 82 -10.20 -21.91 5.06
CA LYS A 82 -10.65 -22.44 3.77
C LYS A 82 -10.76 -21.33 2.71
N SER A 83 -11.42 -20.23 3.02
CA SER A 83 -11.56 -19.10 2.09
C SER A 83 -10.22 -18.46 1.72
N ILE A 84 -9.27 -18.43 2.66
CA ILE A 84 -7.90 -17.96 2.39
C ILE A 84 -7.19 -18.88 1.39
N ASP A 85 -7.32 -20.20 1.55
CA ASP A 85 -6.71 -21.17 0.63
C ASP A 85 -7.29 -21.04 -0.79
N GLU A 86 -8.62 -20.93 -0.91
CA GLU A 86 -9.31 -20.70 -2.20
C GLU A 86 -8.85 -19.39 -2.87
N ALA A 87 -8.70 -18.31 -2.09
CA ALA A 87 -8.21 -17.03 -2.60
C ALA A 87 -6.77 -17.13 -3.11
N ILE A 88 -5.88 -17.80 -2.37
CA ILE A 88 -4.49 -18.03 -2.79
C ILE A 88 -4.44 -18.84 -4.09
N GLU A 89 -5.29 -19.87 -4.22
CA GLU A 89 -5.36 -20.68 -5.43
C GLU A 89 -5.72 -19.83 -6.65
N HIS A 90 -6.79 -19.05 -6.59
CA HIS A 90 -7.23 -18.21 -7.70
C HIS A 90 -6.20 -17.13 -8.08
N LEU A 91 -5.54 -16.50 -7.09
CA LEU A 91 -4.48 -15.53 -7.36
C LEU A 91 -3.27 -16.16 -8.05
N ASN A 92 -2.90 -17.39 -7.66
CA ASN A 92 -1.84 -18.13 -8.35
C ASN A 92 -2.24 -18.54 -9.78
N GLN A 93 -3.49 -18.95 -9.99
CA GLN A 93 -4.01 -19.24 -11.33
C GLN A 93 -3.93 -17.98 -12.21
N ALA A 94 -4.38 -16.83 -11.71
CA ALA A 94 -4.29 -15.55 -12.44
C ALA A 94 -2.85 -15.22 -12.86
N LEU A 95 -1.89 -15.35 -11.94
CA LEU A 95 -0.47 -15.16 -12.24
C LEU A 95 0.07 -16.17 -13.26
N ASN A 96 -0.50 -17.37 -13.36
CA ASN A 96 -0.06 -18.38 -14.31
C ASN A 96 -0.68 -18.16 -15.70
N PHE A 97 -1.90 -17.63 -15.79
CA PHE A 97 -2.50 -17.21 -17.05
C PHE A 97 -1.77 -16.00 -17.65
N ASP A 98 -1.39 -15.02 -16.82
CA ASP A 98 -0.64 -13.83 -17.26
C ASP A 98 0.79 -14.13 -17.75
N LYS A 99 1.42 -15.20 -17.24
CA LYS A 99 2.77 -15.60 -17.65
C LYS A 99 2.83 -16.25 -19.03
N LYS A 100 1.71 -16.83 -19.50
CA LYS A 100 1.57 -17.55 -20.78
C LYS A 100 1.39 -16.56 -21.91
#